data_AF-A0A522DNS2-F1
#
_entry.id   AF-A0A522DNS2-F1
#
_cell.length_a   1.000
_cell.length_b   1.000
_cell.length_c   1.000
_cell.angle_alpha   90.00
_cell.angle_beta   90.00
_cell.angle_gamma   90.00
#
_symmetry.space_group_name_H-M   'P 1'
#
loop_
_entity.id
_entity.type
_entity.pdbx_description
1 polymer ?
#
loop_
_entity_poly.entity_id
_entity_poly.type
_entity_poly.pdbx_seq_one_letter_code
_entity_poly.pdbx_strand_id
1 'polypeptide(L)'
;MQRINPDVDVVSDVLQLTLAAFPASTFIKSLSHQYIERGGLSKKQLEGLYQMALKVKTIPPGKLSTIEAIILKKPTRYKSAKPAPGPLYKKDEGLGKLIAAILEKYPQHKRVLFLKVKYDNNEVLSSTDIAELERFHKLLR
;
A
#
# COMPACT_ATOMS: atom_id res chain seq x y z
N MET A 1 -2.67 -1.27 -32.73
CA MET A 1 -2.66 0.12 -32.21
C MET A 1 -3.81 0.86 -32.87
N GLN A 2 -4.93 1.05 -32.16
CA GLN A 2 -6.05 1.84 -32.68
C GLN A 2 -5.59 3.29 -32.77
N ARG A 3 -5.41 3.77 -34.02
CA ARG A 3 -5.16 5.18 -34.30
C ARG A 3 -6.42 5.93 -33.87
N ILE A 4 -6.28 6.85 -32.92
CA ILE A 4 -7.34 7.78 -32.55
C ILE A 4 -7.68 8.53 -33.85
N ASN A 5 -8.91 8.38 -34.35
CA ASN A 5 -9.38 9.20 -35.46
C ASN A 5 -9.39 10.65 -34.94
N PRO A 6 -8.56 11.55 -35.48
CA PRO A 6 -8.39 12.91 -34.96
C PRO A 6 -9.64 13.80 -35.14
N ASP A 7 -10.67 13.32 -35.86
CA ASP A 7 -11.85 14.11 -36.21
C ASP A 7 -12.83 14.35 -35.05
N VAL A 8 -12.82 13.53 -33.99
CA VAL A 8 -13.70 13.74 -32.81
C VAL A 8 -13.02 13.27 -31.53
N ASP A 9 -11.91 13.92 -31.14
CA ASP A 9 -11.32 13.70 -29.82
C ASP A 9 -11.97 14.61 -28.77
N VAL A 10 -13.06 14.10 -28.18
CA VAL A 10 -13.80 14.82 -27.13
C VAL A 10 -12.96 15.05 -25.87
N VAL A 11 -11.97 14.19 -25.60
CA VAL A 11 -11.12 14.32 -24.41
C VAL A 11 -10.11 15.45 -24.58
N SER A 12 -9.47 15.56 -25.76
CA SER A 12 -8.57 16.69 -26.05
C SER A 12 -9.31 18.02 -26.02
N ASP A 13 -10.52 18.06 -26.58
CA ASP A 13 -11.32 19.28 -26.62
C ASP A 13 -11.67 19.78 -25.22
N VAL A 14 -12.11 18.88 -24.35
CA VAL A 14 -12.43 19.25 -22.96
C VAL A 14 -11.17 19.62 -22.18
N LEU A 15 -10.03 18.98 -22.43
CA LEU A 15 -8.74 19.37 -21.85
C LEU A 15 -8.35 20.79 -22.26
N GLN A 16 -8.50 21.17 -23.52
CA GLN A 16 -8.20 22.53 -23.99
C GLN A 16 -9.16 23.56 -23.39
N LEU A 17 -10.46 23.28 -23.39
CA LEU A 17 -11.47 24.18 -22.81
C LEU A 17 -11.28 24.36 -21.29
N THR A 18 -10.95 23.28 -20.58
CA THR A 18 -10.67 23.36 -19.13
C THR A 18 -9.34 24.06 -18.84
N LEU A 19 -8.32 23.91 -19.68
CA LEU A 19 -7.05 24.63 -19.55
C LEU A 19 -7.23 26.13 -19.80
N ALA A 20 -8.05 26.50 -20.79
CA ALA A 20 -8.40 27.91 -21.05
C ALA A 20 -9.17 28.54 -19.87
N ALA A 21 -10.05 27.79 -19.23
CA ALA A 21 -10.79 28.25 -18.05
C ALA A 21 -9.95 28.28 -16.76
N PHE A 22 -9.01 27.34 -16.60
CA PHE A 22 -8.16 27.22 -15.40
C PHE A 22 -6.66 27.15 -15.74
N PRO A 23 -6.07 28.21 -16.30
CA PRO A 23 -4.67 28.21 -16.74
C PRO A 23 -3.66 28.16 -15.59
N ALA A 24 -4.08 28.50 -14.36
CA ALA A 24 -3.24 28.40 -13.17
C ALA A 24 -3.14 26.97 -12.61
N SER A 25 -4.03 26.06 -13.02
CA SER A 25 -4.06 24.70 -12.49
C SER A 25 -2.90 23.86 -13.04
N THR A 26 -1.95 23.52 -12.17
CA THR A 26 -0.85 22.59 -12.48
C THR A 26 -1.36 21.19 -12.82
N PHE A 27 -2.50 20.79 -12.23
CA PHE A 27 -3.15 19.52 -12.48
C PHE A 27 -3.62 19.38 -13.94
N ILE A 28 -4.37 20.36 -14.47
CA ILE A 28 -4.89 20.31 -15.85
C ILE A 28 -3.75 20.37 -16.87
N LYS A 29 -2.71 21.19 -16.61
CA LYS A 29 -1.48 21.20 -17.43
C LYS A 29 -0.82 19.83 -17.48
N SER A 30 -0.68 19.18 -16.34
CA SER A 30 -0.11 17.83 -16.26
C SER A 30 -0.96 16.80 -17.00
N LEU A 31 -2.30 16.86 -16.88
CA LEU A 31 -3.20 15.98 -17.62
C LEU A 31 -3.10 16.17 -19.14
N SER A 32 -3.07 17.44 -19.59
CA SER A 32 -2.93 17.77 -21.01
C SER A 32 -1.62 17.23 -21.57
N HIS A 33 -0.50 17.44 -20.87
CA HIS A 33 0.81 16.91 -21.28
C HIS A 33 0.81 15.37 -21.36
N GLN A 34 0.31 14.70 -20.32
CA GLN A 34 0.23 13.24 -20.29
C GLN A 34 -0.65 12.67 -21.40
N TYR A 35 -1.75 13.37 -21.74
CA TYR A 35 -2.62 12.97 -22.82
C TYR A 35 -1.94 13.09 -24.19
N ILE A 36 -1.19 14.17 -24.42
CA ILE A 36 -0.41 14.37 -25.64
C ILE A 36 0.69 13.31 -25.77
N GLU A 37 1.43 13.03 -24.68
CA GLU A 37 2.54 12.07 -24.71
C GLU A 37 2.08 10.61 -24.85
N ARG A 38 0.98 10.24 -24.20
CA ARG A 38 0.59 8.83 -24.03
C ARG A 38 -0.68 8.44 -24.80
N GLY A 39 -1.43 9.42 -25.29
CA GLY A 39 -2.70 9.23 -26.01
C GLY A 39 -3.85 8.74 -25.12
N GLY A 40 -3.71 8.71 -23.79
CA GLY A 40 -4.74 8.15 -22.92
C GLY A 40 -4.59 8.55 -21.45
N LEU A 41 -5.74 8.69 -20.78
CA LEU A 41 -5.84 8.96 -19.36
C LEU A 41 -6.40 7.75 -18.59
N SER A 42 -5.95 7.60 -17.34
CA SER A 42 -6.53 6.65 -16.41
C SER A 42 -7.95 7.06 -15.99
N LYS A 43 -8.75 6.09 -15.50
CA LYS A 43 -10.13 6.35 -15.06
C LYS A 43 -10.22 7.49 -14.04
N LYS A 44 -9.34 7.48 -13.04
CA LYS A 44 -9.29 8.52 -11.99
C LYS A 44 -8.92 9.90 -12.54
N GLN A 45 -8.06 9.95 -13.56
CA GLN A 45 -7.69 11.21 -14.20
C GLN A 45 -8.85 11.79 -15.01
N LEU A 46 -9.62 10.94 -15.69
CA LEU A 46 -10.85 11.36 -16.37
C LEU A 46 -11.93 11.83 -15.38
N GLU A 47 -12.08 11.17 -14.23
CA GLU A 47 -12.98 11.62 -13.15
C GLU A 47 -12.55 13.00 -12.64
N GLY A 48 -11.24 13.21 -12.42
CA GLY A 48 -10.70 14.52 -12.03
C GLY A 48 -10.93 15.60 -13.09
N LEU A 49 -10.75 15.26 -14.37
CA LEU A 49 -11.05 16.15 -15.50
C LEU A 49 -12.54 16.52 -15.52
N TYR A 50 -13.44 15.54 -15.39
CA TYR A 50 -14.88 15.75 -15.38
C TYR A 50 -15.31 16.70 -14.25
N GLN A 51 -14.81 16.50 -13.04
CA GLN A 51 -15.10 17.37 -11.89
C GLN A 51 -14.61 18.81 -12.10
N MET A 52 -13.53 19.00 -12.85
CA MET A 52 -13.05 20.33 -13.21
C MET A 52 -13.86 20.95 -14.34
N ALA A 53 -14.22 20.15 -15.34
CA ALA A 53 -15.05 20.55 -16.46
C ALA A 53 -16.47 20.96 -16.02
N LEU A 54 -17.04 20.32 -14.99
CA LEU A 54 -18.33 20.72 -14.40
C LEU A 54 -18.34 22.15 -13.86
N LYS A 55 -17.19 22.67 -13.41
CA LYS A 55 -17.09 24.06 -12.91
C LYS A 55 -17.04 25.09 -14.04
N VAL A 56 -16.80 24.64 -15.27
CA VAL A 56 -16.69 25.50 -16.46
C VAL A 56 -18.03 25.54 -17.19
N LYS A 57 -18.73 26.68 -17.12
CA LYS A 57 -20.04 26.86 -17.77
C LYS A 57 -20.01 26.90 -19.30
N THR A 58 -18.82 27.05 -19.89
CA THR A 58 -18.64 27.18 -21.36
C THR A 58 -18.56 25.84 -22.07
N ILE A 59 -18.47 24.72 -21.36
CA ILE A 59 -18.31 23.39 -21.97
C ILE A 59 -19.68 22.84 -22.38
N PRO A 60 -19.85 22.40 -23.64
CA PRO A 60 -21.11 21.80 -24.09
C PRO A 60 -21.45 20.53 -23.29
N PRO A 61 -22.72 20.35 -22.88
CA PRO A 61 -23.13 19.22 -22.05
C PRO A 61 -22.89 17.86 -22.74
N GLY A 62 -23.04 17.78 -24.07
CA GLY A 62 -22.77 16.55 -24.82
C GLY A 62 -21.32 16.05 -24.72
N LYS A 63 -20.34 16.97 -24.58
CA LYS A 63 -18.93 16.61 -24.39
C LYS A 63 -18.70 16.05 -22.97
N LEU A 64 -19.36 16.62 -21.96
CA LEU A 64 -19.32 16.13 -20.58
C LEU A 64 -19.92 14.72 -20.47
N SER A 65 -21.09 14.49 -21.10
CA SER A 65 -21.73 13.17 -21.12
C SER A 65 -20.86 12.11 -21.78
N THR A 66 -20.10 12.47 -22.82
CA THR A 66 -19.16 11.55 -23.48
C THR A 66 -18.03 11.14 -22.53
N ILE A 67 -17.46 12.08 -21.77
CA ILE A 67 -16.42 11.76 -20.77
C ILE A 67 -16.98 10.84 -19.69
N GLU A 68 -18.19 11.13 -19.20
CA GLU A 68 -18.87 10.29 -18.22
C GLU A 68 -19.09 8.87 -18.75
N ALA A 69 -19.54 8.72 -19.99
CA ALA A 69 -19.68 7.42 -20.65
C ALA A 69 -18.32 6.67 -20.76
N ILE A 70 -17.23 7.38 -21.07
CA ILE A 70 -15.87 6.79 -21.11
C ILE A 70 -15.43 6.32 -19.71
N ILE A 71 -15.72 7.10 -18.66
CA ILE A 71 -15.41 6.73 -17.26
C ILE A 71 -16.17 5.47 -16.85
N LEU A 72 -17.46 5.39 -17.19
CA LEU A 72 -18.32 4.25 -16.88
C LEU A 72 -17.87 2.98 -17.60
N LYS A 73 -17.43 3.08 -18.86
CA LYS A 73 -16.89 1.95 -19.62
C LYS A 73 -15.57 1.41 -19.08
N LYS A 74 -14.79 2.21 -18.34
CA LYS A 74 -13.49 1.76 -17.80
C LYS A 74 -13.69 0.87 -16.56
N PRO A 75 -13.04 -0.31 -16.49
CA PRO A 75 -13.18 -1.23 -15.37
C PRO A 75 -12.63 -0.63 -14.07
N THR A 76 -13.35 -0.84 -12.97
CA THR A 76 -12.87 -0.51 -11.62
C THR A 76 -12.05 -1.67 -11.07
N ARG A 77 -10.72 -1.51 -11.06
CA ARG A 77 -9.84 -2.51 -10.45
C ARG A 77 -9.67 -2.19 -8.96
N TYR A 78 -10.33 -2.97 -8.11
CA TYR A 78 -10.17 -2.88 -6.66
C TYR A 78 -8.79 -3.42 -6.25
N LYS A 79 -8.13 -2.76 -5.30
CA LYS A 79 -6.96 -3.33 -4.63
C LYS A 79 -7.47 -4.37 -3.64
N SER A 80 -6.85 -5.56 -3.61
CA SER A 80 -7.16 -6.57 -2.60
C SER A 80 -7.02 -5.97 -1.20
N ALA A 81 -7.91 -6.37 -0.28
CA ALA A 81 -7.80 -5.98 1.11
C ALA A 81 -6.41 -6.39 1.64
N LYS A 82 -5.76 -5.49 2.38
CA LYS A 82 -4.49 -5.82 3.02
C LYS A 82 -4.73 -6.98 3.98
N PRO A 83 -3.84 -7.98 4.06
CA PRO A 83 -3.94 -9.02 5.07
C PRO A 83 -3.99 -8.39 6.46
N ALA A 84 -4.71 -9.03 7.38
CA ALA A 84 -4.79 -8.57 8.76
C ALA A 84 -3.38 -8.40 9.35
N PRO A 85 -3.14 -7.37 10.17
CA PRO A 85 -1.84 -7.20 10.83
C PRO A 85 -1.58 -8.42 11.71
N GLY A 86 -0.63 -9.26 11.30
CA GLY A 86 -0.14 -10.34 12.15
C GLY A 86 0.57 -9.77 13.38
N PRO A 87 0.56 -10.47 14.52
CA PRO A 87 1.33 -10.03 15.69
C PRO A 87 2.80 -9.90 15.31
N LEU A 88 3.41 -8.74 15.64
CA LEU A 88 4.81 -8.40 15.35
C LEU A 88 5.81 -9.37 15.99
N TYR A 89 5.40 -10.10 17.03
CA TYR A 89 6.21 -11.05 17.77
C TYR A 89 5.44 -12.35 17.96
N LYS A 90 6.00 -13.46 17.48
CA LYS A 90 5.61 -14.81 17.89
C LYS A 90 6.67 -15.30 18.87
N LYS A 91 6.33 -15.43 20.15
CA LYS A 91 7.22 -16.03 21.15
C LYS A 91 7.50 -17.48 20.77
N ASP A 92 8.77 -17.88 20.89
CA ASP A 92 9.19 -19.23 20.54
C ASP A 92 8.90 -20.17 21.72
N GLU A 93 7.77 -20.89 21.65
CA GLU A 93 7.27 -21.73 22.76
C GLU A 93 8.27 -22.81 23.19
N GLY A 94 9.14 -23.25 22.28
CA GLY A 94 10.21 -24.20 22.57
C GLY A 94 11.23 -23.66 23.57
N LEU A 95 11.63 -22.39 23.42
CA LEU A 95 12.59 -21.73 24.32
C LEU A 95 11.96 -21.50 25.70
N GLY A 96 10.68 -21.13 25.75
CA GLY A 96 9.93 -20.98 27.00
C GLY A 96 9.91 -22.27 27.84
N LYS A 97 9.72 -23.43 27.20
CA LYS A 97 9.73 -24.74 27.88
C LYS A 97 11.11 -25.09 28.45
N LEU A 98 12.18 -24.84 27.69
CA LEU A 98 13.56 -25.10 28.15
C LEU A 98 13.92 -24.25 29.37
N ILE A 99 13.59 -22.95 29.34
CA ILE A 99 13.84 -22.03 30.46
C ILE A 99 13.07 -22.47 31.71
N ALA A 100 11.79 -22.85 31.56
CA ALA A 100 10.97 -23.32 32.66
C ALA A 100 11.54 -24.59 33.31
N ALA A 101 11.92 -25.59 32.49
CA ALA A 101 12.48 -26.86 32.97
C ALA A 101 13.79 -26.67 33.76
N ILE A 102 14.66 -25.75 33.34
CA ILE A 102 15.91 -25.47 34.06
C ILE A 102 15.64 -24.75 35.39
N LEU A 103 14.74 -23.76 35.41
CA LEU A 103 14.43 -23.00 36.62
C LEU A 103 13.64 -23.80 37.65
N GLU A 104 12.91 -24.84 37.24
CA GLU A 104 12.23 -25.75 38.16
C GLU A 104 13.23 -26.52 39.04
N LYS A 105 14.34 -27.01 38.44
CA LYS A 105 15.41 -27.69 39.18
C LYS A 105 16.39 -26.74 39.86
N TYR A 106 16.70 -25.61 39.21
CA TYR A 106 17.69 -24.63 39.68
C TYR A 106 17.12 -23.21 39.65
N PRO A 107 16.28 -22.84 40.64
CA PRO A 107 15.57 -21.56 40.64
C PRO A 107 16.49 -20.34 40.73
N GLN A 108 17.72 -20.52 41.25
CA GLN A 108 18.71 -19.44 41.40
C GLN A 108 19.72 -19.35 40.23
N HIS A 109 19.48 -20.04 39.11
CA HIS A 109 20.42 -20.03 37.98
C HIS A 109 20.46 -18.65 37.29
N LYS A 110 21.41 -17.80 37.71
CA LYS A 110 21.54 -16.39 37.28
C LYS A 110 21.44 -16.18 35.77
N ARG A 111 22.09 -17.05 34.99
CA ARG A 111 22.10 -16.96 33.52
C ARG A 111 20.73 -17.25 32.91
N VAL A 112 19.98 -18.22 33.44
CA VAL A 112 18.68 -18.61 32.89
C VAL A 112 17.59 -17.64 33.34
N LEU A 113 17.70 -17.07 34.54
CA LEU A 113 16.86 -15.94 34.98
C LEU A 113 17.02 -14.72 34.05
N PHE A 114 18.26 -14.39 33.65
CA PHE A 114 18.50 -13.33 32.68
C PHE A 114 17.87 -13.62 31.32
N LEU A 115 17.98 -14.86 30.82
CA LEU A 115 17.36 -15.28 29.55
C LEU A 115 15.83 -15.31 29.64
N LYS A 116 15.25 -15.64 30.81
CA LYS A 116 13.81 -15.55 31.06
C LYS A 116 13.32 -14.10 30.93
N VAL A 117 14.03 -13.13 31.52
CA VAL A 117 13.66 -11.71 31.42
C VAL A 117 13.69 -11.24 29.97
N LYS A 118 14.72 -11.63 29.20
CA LYS A 118 14.79 -11.34 27.76
C LYS A 118 13.62 -11.94 26.97
N TYR A 119 13.31 -13.21 27.23
CA TYR A 119 12.19 -13.92 26.60
C TYR A 119 10.83 -13.30 26.96
N ASP A 120 10.65 -12.89 28.22
CA ASP A 120 9.44 -12.26 28.70
C ASP A 120 9.22 -10.89 28.03
N ASN A 121 10.30 -10.14 27.82
CA ASN A 121 10.34 -8.84 27.13
C ASN A 121 10.21 -8.92 25.60
N ASN A 122 10.04 -10.11 25.01
CA ASN A 122 10.05 -10.33 23.55
C ASN A 122 11.37 -9.96 22.85
N GLU A 123 12.50 -10.01 23.57
CA GLU A 123 13.81 -9.82 22.98
C GLU A 123 14.24 -11.08 22.23
N VAL A 124 14.93 -10.90 21.10
CA VAL A 124 15.51 -12.01 20.33
C VAL A 124 16.70 -12.58 21.10
N LEU A 125 16.61 -13.87 21.47
CA LEU A 125 17.73 -14.59 22.05
C LEU A 125 18.78 -14.86 20.98
N SER A 126 20.06 -14.62 21.31
CA SER A 126 21.15 -14.88 20.38
C SER A 126 21.37 -16.38 20.18
N SER A 127 21.99 -16.77 19.07
CA SER A 127 22.35 -18.18 18.82
C SER A 127 23.23 -18.77 19.94
N THR A 128 24.08 -17.95 20.55
CA THR A 128 24.88 -18.33 21.72
C THR A 128 24.02 -18.59 22.97
N ASP A 129 23.00 -17.75 23.20
CA ASP A 129 22.07 -17.92 24.33
C ASP A 129 21.26 -19.23 24.19
N ILE A 130 20.84 -19.56 22.97
CA ILE A 130 20.10 -20.80 22.68
C ILE A 130 20.99 -22.04 22.91
N ALA A 131 22.23 -22.02 22.43
CA ALA A 131 23.18 -23.11 22.64
C ALA A 131 23.52 -23.33 24.14
N GLU A 132 23.58 -22.24 24.92
CA GLU A 132 23.73 -22.31 26.37
C GLU A 132 22.51 -22.96 27.05
N LEU A 133 21.29 -22.56 26.67
CA LEU A 133 20.05 -23.17 27.20
C LEU A 133 19.99 -24.67 26.91
N GLU A 134 20.32 -25.09 25.69
CA GLU A 134 20.38 -26.51 25.34
C GLU A 134 21.42 -27.27 26.15
N ARG A 135 22.60 -26.67 26.39
CA ARG A 135 23.65 -27.27 27.22
C ARG A 135 23.20 -27.43 28.67
N PHE A 136 22.58 -26.39 29.26
CA PHE A 136 22.06 -26.46 30.62
C PHE A 136 20.94 -27.49 30.73
N HIS A 137 20.04 -27.55 29.76
CA HIS A 137 18.98 -28.55 29.72
C HIS A 137 19.53 -29.99 29.62
N LYS A 138 20.59 -30.22 28.83
CA LYS A 138 21.28 -31.53 28.76
C LYS A 138 21.94 -31.92 30.10
N LEU A 139 22.42 -30.94 30.87
CA LEU A 139 23.01 -31.16 32.19
C LEU A 139 21.97 -31.40 33.30
N LEU A 140 20.67 -31.20 33.03
CA LEU A 140 19.59 -31.58 33.96
C LEU A 140 19.32 -33.10 33.98
N ARG A 141 19.99 -33.87 33.11
CA ARG A 141 19.84 -35.32 32.98
C ARG A 141 20.58 -36.05 34.10
#